data_AF-A0A1S8MCF4-F1
#
_entry.id   AF-A0A1S8MCF4-F1
#
_cell.length_a   1.000
_cell.length_b   1.000
_cell.length_c   1.000
_cell.angle_alpha   90.00
_cell.angle_beta   90.00
_cell.angle_gamma   90.00
#
_symmetry.space_group_name_H-M   'P 1'
#
loop_
_entity.id
_entity.type
_entity.pdbx_description
1 polymer ?
#
loop_
_entity_poly.entity_id
_entity_poly.type
_entity_poly.pdbx_seq_one_letter_code
_entity_poly.pdbx_strand_id
1 'polypeptide(L)'
;MAGRIKMKEEEVSSVASNLLNDAKTVQGVLDSLQAKYLQTLNDNWEGEAKNKFVEDFQNSTIKLLQNCVTNLNNTGNSLKQIVEMFIETDNNYSSKTDIK
;
A
#
# COMPACT_ATOMS: atom_id res chain seq x y z
N MET A 1 -16.82 -18.31 -13.32
CA MET A 1 -17.25 -16.94 -13.69
C MET A 1 -16.44 -15.97 -12.85
N ALA A 2 -15.46 -15.28 -13.44
CA ALA A 2 -14.88 -14.12 -12.76
C ALA A 2 -16.00 -13.08 -12.58
N GLY A 3 -16.17 -12.55 -11.35
CA GLY A 3 -17.17 -11.53 -11.08
C GLY A 3 -16.96 -10.30 -11.96
N ARG A 4 -18.05 -9.63 -12.37
CA ARG A 4 -17.96 -8.40 -13.16
C ARG A 4 -17.68 -7.22 -12.23
N ILE A 5 -16.65 -6.43 -12.55
CA ILE A 5 -16.47 -5.12 -11.93
C ILE A 5 -17.55 -4.18 -12.47
N LYS A 6 -18.29 -3.51 -11.58
CA LYS A 6 -19.36 -2.56 -11.96
C LYS A 6 -18.85 -1.13 -12.18
N MET A 7 -17.61 -0.86 -11.76
CA MET A 7 -16.92 0.41 -11.97
C MET A 7 -16.27 0.47 -13.35
N LYS A 8 -16.09 1.68 -13.89
CA LYS A 8 -15.30 1.88 -15.12
C LYS A 8 -13.82 1.65 -14.82
N GLU A 9 -13.06 1.21 -15.83
CA GLU A 9 -11.63 0.92 -15.71
C GLU A 9 -10.83 2.09 -15.13
N GLU A 10 -11.11 3.31 -15.60
CA GLU A 10 -10.49 4.54 -15.11
C GLU A 10 -10.73 4.76 -13.61
N GLU A 11 -11.94 4.45 -13.12
CA GLU A 11 -12.30 4.59 -11.71
C GLU A 11 -11.56 3.56 -10.86
N VAL A 12 -11.44 2.32 -11.35
CA VAL A 12 -10.72 1.25 -10.66
C VAL A 12 -9.22 1.56 -10.62
N SER A 13 -8.66 2.05 -11.71
CA SER A 13 -7.26 2.50 -11.81
C SER A 13 -6.98 3.69 -10.87
N SER A 14 -7.95 4.61 -10.73
CA SER A 14 -7.88 5.71 -9.76
C SER A 14 -7.84 5.18 -8.32
N VAL A 15 -8.71 4.24 -7.95
CA VAL A 15 -8.69 3.60 -6.62
C VAL A 15 -7.34 2.91 -6.36
N ALA A 16 -6.84 2.15 -7.32
CA ALA A 16 -5.55 1.48 -7.21
C ALA A 16 -4.41 2.48 -6.98
N SER A 17 -4.42 3.59 -7.72
CA SER A 17 -3.42 4.65 -7.58
C SER A 17 -3.50 5.37 -6.23
N ASN A 18 -4.72 5.61 -5.73
CA ASN A 18 -4.93 6.20 -4.40
C ASN A 18 -4.37 5.30 -3.29
N LEU A 19 -4.64 3.98 -3.33
CA LEU A 19 -4.07 3.04 -2.36
C LEU A 19 -2.54 3.06 -2.34
N LEU A 20 -1.91 3.12 -3.52
CA LEU A 20 -0.45 3.20 -3.62
C LEU A 20 0.10 4.56 -3.12
N ASN A 21 -0.63 5.64 -3.30
CA ASN A 21 -0.26 6.95 -2.77
C ASN A 21 -0.43 7.02 -1.25
N ASP A 22 -1.48 6.41 -0.71
CA ASP A 22 -1.68 6.28 0.73
C ASP A 22 -0.57 5.43 1.35
N ALA A 23 -0.15 4.35 0.69
CA ALA A 23 1.00 3.55 1.12
C ALA A 23 2.28 4.39 1.24
N LYS A 24 2.55 5.28 0.27
CA LYS A 24 3.70 6.22 0.32
C LYS A 24 3.57 7.20 1.48
N THR A 25 2.37 7.71 1.73
CA THR A 25 2.11 8.64 2.83
C THR A 25 2.40 7.97 4.18
N VAL A 26 1.89 6.75 4.38
CA VAL A 26 2.15 5.96 5.59
C VAL A 26 3.64 5.62 5.72
N GLN A 27 4.32 5.30 4.61
CA GLN A 27 5.77 5.08 4.62
C GLN A 27 6.54 6.32 5.08
N GLY A 28 6.18 7.52 4.58
CA GLY A 28 6.81 8.77 5.02
C GLY A 28 6.59 9.08 6.51
N VAL A 29 5.42 8.72 7.05
CA VAL A 29 5.18 8.78 8.50
C VAL A 29 6.10 7.81 9.24
N LEU A 30 6.24 6.58 8.74
CA LEU A 30 7.09 5.57 9.35
C LEU A 30 8.57 5.99 9.40
N ASP A 31 9.07 6.52 8.28
CA ASP A 31 10.44 7.02 8.17
C ASP A 31 10.66 8.18 9.16
N SER A 32 9.68 9.08 9.29
CA SER A 32 9.71 10.17 10.26
C SER A 32 9.71 9.67 11.71
N LEU A 33 8.89 8.67 12.02
CA LEU A 33 8.82 8.10 13.37
C LEU A 33 10.14 7.44 13.79
N GLN A 34 10.74 6.66 12.89
CA GLN A 34 12.01 6.00 13.14
C GLN A 34 13.18 6.98 13.21
N ALA A 35 13.32 7.86 12.20
CA ALA A 35 14.48 8.74 12.11
C ALA A 35 14.42 9.91 13.09
N LYS A 36 13.25 10.52 13.30
CA LYS A 36 13.15 11.75 14.11
C LYS A 36 12.95 11.45 15.58
N TYR A 37 11.90 10.72 15.93
CA TYR A 37 11.51 10.59 17.33
C TYR A 37 12.30 9.51 18.05
N LEU A 38 12.50 8.35 17.42
CA LEU A 38 13.21 7.23 18.03
C LEU A 38 14.70 7.58 18.24
N GLN A 39 15.32 8.24 17.27
CA GLN A 39 16.69 8.74 17.42
C GLN A 39 16.81 9.80 18.52
N THR A 40 15.93 10.81 18.53
CA THR A 40 15.95 11.85 19.58
C THR A 40 15.79 11.24 20.97
N LEU A 41 14.87 10.28 21.14
CA LEU A 41 14.68 9.58 22.41
C LEU A 41 15.90 8.71 22.76
N ASN A 42 16.53 8.08 21.78
CA ASN A 42 17.74 7.29 22.01
C ASN A 42 18.91 8.14 22.50
N ASP A 43 19.03 9.38 22.01
CA ASP A 43 20.13 10.29 22.33
C ASP A 43 19.95 11.01 23.67
N ASN A 44 18.70 11.16 24.15
CA ASN A 44 18.38 11.98 25.34
C ASN A 44 17.81 11.18 26.52
N TRP A 45 17.55 9.89 26.34
CA TRP A 45 17.00 9.02 27.38
C TRP A 45 17.93 7.83 27.60
N GLU A 46 18.23 7.52 28.87
CA GLU A 46 19.03 6.37 29.26
C GLU A 46 18.24 5.46 30.22
N GLY A 47 18.72 4.23 30.38
CA GLY A 47 18.17 3.24 31.33
C GLY A 47 17.17 2.25 30.72
N GLU A 48 16.75 1.28 31.53
CA GLU A 48 15.92 0.15 31.09
C GLU A 48 14.51 0.57 30.63
N ALA A 49 13.96 1.65 31.19
CA ALA A 49 12.64 2.16 30.80
C ALA A 49 12.63 2.62 29.33
N LYS A 50 13.71 3.25 28.84
CA LYS A 50 13.89 3.56 27.42
C LYS A 50 13.87 2.29 26.60
N ASN A 51 14.65 1.28 26.99
CA ASN A 51 14.78 0.05 26.20
C ASN A 51 13.42 -0.62 26.04
N LYS A 52 12.62 -0.69 27.12
CA LYS A 52 11.25 -1.19 27.07
C LYS A 52 10.36 -0.35 26.17
N PHE A 53 10.41 0.97 26.27
CA PHE A 53 9.63 1.85 25.39
C PHE A 53 10.00 1.66 23.91
N VAL A 54 11.30 1.58 23.59
CA VAL A 54 11.78 1.38 22.22
C VAL A 54 11.31 0.03 21.68
N GLU A 55 11.41 -1.01 22.49
CA GLU A 55 10.91 -2.34 22.14
C GLU A 55 9.39 -2.31 21.89
N ASP A 56 8.61 -1.74 22.81
CA ASP A 56 7.16 -1.62 22.68
C ASP A 56 6.78 -0.80 21.42
N PHE A 57 7.49 0.29 21.16
CA PHE A 57 7.27 1.16 20.00
C PHE A 57 7.57 0.45 18.67
N GLN A 58 8.69 -0.30 18.61
CA GLN A 58 9.05 -1.10 17.44
C GLN A 58 8.06 -2.25 17.20
N ASN A 59 7.70 -2.98 18.25
CA ASN A 59 6.86 -4.18 18.15
C ASN A 59 5.37 -3.88 17.93
N SER A 60 4.90 -2.71 18.35
CA SER A 60 3.51 -2.28 18.13
C SER A 60 3.40 -1.33 16.94
N THR A 61 3.87 -0.09 17.11
CA THR A 61 3.58 1.02 16.21
C THR A 61 4.26 0.84 14.87
N ILE A 62 5.58 0.59 14.88
CA ILE A 62 6.35 0.42 13.63
C ILE A 62 5.82 -0.78 12.85
N LYS A 63 5.66 -1.94 13.52
CA LYS A 63 5.20 -3.16 12.87
C LYS A 63 3.79 -3.02 12.27
N LEU A 64 2.86 -2.38 12.97
CA LEU A 64 1.50 -2.14 12.45
C LEU A 64 1.51 -1.23 11.22
N LEU A 65 2.32 -0.17 11.24
CA LEU A 65 2.44 0.73 10.10
C LEU A 65 3.12 0.07 8.91
N GLN A 66 4.17 -0.75 9.13
CA GLN A 66 4.79 -1.56 8.07
C GLN A 66 3.76 -2.50 7.43
N ASN A 67 2.97 -3.21 8.24
CA ASN A 67 1.91 -4.08 7.73
C ASN A 67 0.86 -3.30 6.94
N CYS A 68 0.50 -2.09 7.38
CA CYS A 68 -0.42 -1.21 6.65
C CYS A 68 0.15 -0.85 5.26
N VAL A 69 1.41 -0.42 5.19
CA VAL A 69 2.09 -0.12 3.92
C VAL A 69 2.08 -1.34 3.00
N THR A 70 2.46 -2.52 3.51
CA THR A 70 2.45 -3.77 2.74
C THR A 70 1.06 -4.10 2.21
N ASN A 71 0.02 -3.97 3.05
CA ASN A 71 -1.35 -4.28 2.65
C ASN A 71 -1.85 -3.31 1.58
N LEU A 72 -1.63 -2.00 1.75
CA LEU A 72 -2.02 -0.99 0.77
C LEU A 72 -1.30 -1.20 -0.58
N ASN A 73 0.00 -1.50 -0.56
CA ASN A 73 0.76 -1.83 -1.77
C ASN A 73 0.22 -3.08 -2.45
N ASN A 74 -0.02 -4.15 -1.69
CA ASN A 74 -0.53 -5.41 -2.24
C ASN A 74 -1.91 -5.21 -2.86
N THR A 75 -2.84 -4.57 -2.13
CA THR A 75 -4.19 -4.31 -2.64
C THR A 75 -4.18 -3.39 -3.85
N GLY A 76 -3.40 -2.31 -3.83
CA GLY A 76 -3.26 -1.40 -4.97
C GLY A 76 -2.69 -2.11 -6.21
N ASN A 77 -1.66 -2.94 -6.04
CA ASN A 77 -1.06 -3.69 -7.15
C ASN A 77 -1.99 -4.77 -7.69
N SER A 78 -2.71 -5.50 -6.83
CA SER A 78 -3.71 -6.48 -7.27
C SER A 78 -4.83 -5.81 -8.07
N LEU A 79 -5.30 -4.63 -7.65
CA LEU A 79 -6.30 -3.86 -8.40
C LEU A 79 -5.77 -3.42 -9.77
N LYS A 80 -4.51 -2.98 -9.88
CA LYS A 80 -3.89 -2.67 -11.18
C LYS A 80 -3.85 -3.88 -12.11
N GLN A 81 -3.40 -5.02 -11.61
CA GLN A 81 -3.35 -6.27 -12.39
C GLN A 81 -4.74 -6.68 -12.88
N ILE A 82 -5.77 -6.50 -12.04
CA ILE A 82 -7.15 -6.78 -12.45
C ILE A 82 -7.58 -5.86 -13.60
N VAL A 83 -7.30 -4.56 -13.53
CA VAL A 83 -7.61 -3.61 -14.61
C VAL A 83 -6.87 -3.98 -15.91
N GLU A 84 -5.59 -4.32 -15.82
CA GLU A 84 -4.79 -4.76 -16.98
C GLU A 84 -5.40 -6.00 -17.66
N MET A 85 -5.82 -7.01 -16.87
CA MET A 85 -6.50 -8.20 -17.41
C MET A 85 -7.84 -7.88 -18.09
N PHE A 86 -8.60 -6.88 -17.59
CA PHE A 86 -9.84 -6.45 -18.24
C PHE A 86 -9.57 -5.78 -19.59
N ILE A 87 -8.61 -4.86 -19.65
CA ILE A 87 -8.20 -4.19 -20.89
C ILE A 87 -7.73 -5.21 -21.93
N GLU A 88 -6.90 -6.17 -21.53
CA GLU A 88 -6.45 -7.24 -22.43
C GLU A 88 -7.61 -8.11 -22.93
N THR A 89 -8.58 -8.39 -22.07
CA THR A 89 -9.78 -9.15 -22.43
C THR A 89 -10.61 -8.38 -23.46
N ASP A 90 -10.90 -7.11 -23.21
CA ASP A 90 -11.73 -6.26 -24.10
C ASP A 90 -11.05 -6.00 -25.46
N ASN A 91 -9.73 -5.80 -25.47
CA ASN A 91 -8.94 -5.67 -26.71
C ASN A 91 -8.96 -6.97 -27.53
N ASN A 92 -8.86 -8.13 -26.87
CA ASN A 92 -8.92 -9.44 -27.54
C ASN A 92 -10.31 -9.75 -28.11
N TYR A 93 -11.39 -9.26 -27.49
CA TYR A 93 -12.75 -9.39 -28.04
C TYR A 93 -12.97 -8.47 -29.25
N SER A 94 -12.55 -7.20 -29.14
CA SER A 94 -12.71 -6.21 -30.23
C SER A 94 -11.97 -6.65 -31.51
N SER A 95 -10.75 -7.17 -31.36
CA SER A 95 -9.93 -7.68 -32.48
C SER A 95 -10.55 -8.89 -33.20
N LYS A 96 -11.45 -9.63 -32.55
CA LYS A 96 -12.12 -10.81 -33.14
C LYS A 96 -13.43 -10.46 -33.83
N THR A 97 -14.03 -9.31 -33.52
CA THR A 97 -15.29 -8.86 -34.14
C THR A 97 -15.10 -8.09 -35.44
N ASP A 98 -13.89 -7.59 -35.72
CA ASP A 98 -13.54 -6.90 -36.98
C ASP A 98 -13.22 -7.84 -38.15
N ILE A 99 -13.34 -9.16 -37.97
CA ILE A 99 -13.28 -10.13 -39.07
C ILE A 99 -14.71 -10.40 -39.55
N LYS A 100 -15.22 -9.57 -40.46
CA LYS A 100 -16.40 -9.84 -41.29
C LYS A 100 -16.20 -9.34 -42.70
#